data_AF-A0A1A0KEH2-F1
#
_entry.id   AF-A0A1A0KEH2-F1
#
_cell.length_a   1.000
_cell.length_b   1.000
_cell.length_c   1.000
_cell.angle_alpha   90.00
_cell.angle_beta   90.00
_cell.angle_gamma   90.00
#
_symmetry.space_group_name_H-M   'P 1'
#
loop_
_entity.id
_entity.type
_entity.pdbx_description
1 polymer ?
#
loop_
_entity_poly.entity_id
_entity_poly.type
_entity_poly.pdbx_seq_one_letter_code
_entity_poly.pdbx_strand_id
1 'polypeptide(L)'
;MPTAGMEYNEFAGSLGPYGNDNSVNTELHVRYGVRGGKYYDWTIELVAREGDVDSFRATGEPPVRYVMDSFSVEPGAVVNRVRTGPGPDDVETSVVRQLYAGDGDLVDSGYDYFMKQLANQWDARHVTRDPRTVATFGFAQHNRKAEFRDVEYPWVRNTVTCIDDDPADDVVVERLKHYFPDGGTVAVHIRDAGRMKFLKVGRGADVEQDSFVSDGEPGDEGPLQATGFTSMGMMADAIYRGDDWIDDAFLR
;
A
#
# COMPACT_ATOMS: atom_id res chain seq x y z
N MET A 1 -22.45 -8.13 6.76
CA MET A 1 -23.33 -6.96 6.58
C MET A 1 -22.43 -5.74 6.56
N PRO A 2 -22.51 -4.83 5.57
CA PRO A 2 -21.82 -3.55 5.69
C PRO A 2 -22.41 -2.85 6.92
N THR A 3 -21.59 -2.61 7.93
CA THR A 3 -22.00 -1.90 9.13
C THR A 3 -22.28 -0.46 8.70
N ALA A 4 -23.55 -0.06 8.65
CA ALA A 4 -23.97 1.21 8.07
C ALA A 4 -23.11 2.40 8.56
N GLY A 5 -22.70 3.26 7.63
CA GLY A 5 -21.88 4.44 7.91
C GLY A 5 -20.39 4.16 8.13
N MET A 6 -19.89 2.99 7.73
CA MET A 6 -18.45 2.71 7.68
C MET A 6 -17.92 2.94 6.27
N GLU A 7 -16.82 3.68 6.19
CA GLU A 7 -16.13 3.97 4.94
C GLU A 7 -14.86 3.13 4.84
N TYR A 8 -14.76 2.33 3.77
CA TYR A 8 -13.64 1.42 3.59
C TYR A 8 -12.58 1.99 2.65
N ASN A 9 -11.33 1.68 2.95
CA ASN A 9 -10.19 1.98 2.11
C ASN A 9 -9.07 0.96 2.39
N GLU A 10 -8.08 0.92 1.52
CA GLU A 10 -7.03 -0.10 1.53
C GLU A 10 -5.74 0.43 0.92
N PHE A 11 -4.63 -0.18 1.32
CA PHE A 11 -3.34 0.06 0.71
C PHE A 11 -2.46 -1.19 0.71
N ALA A 12 -1.56 -1.26 -0.25
CA ALA A 12 -0.54 -2.29 -0.36
C ALA A 12 0.85 -1.66 -0.53
N GLY A 13 1.90 -2.35 -0.10
CA GLY A 13 3.26 -1.84 -0.20
C GLY A 13 4.30 -2.93 -0.10
N SER A 14 5.39 -2.82 -0.85
CA SER A 14 6.50 -3.76 -0.69
C SER A 14 7.21 -3.51 0.64
N LEU A 15 7.60 -4.59 1.31
CA LEU A 15 8.45 -4.57 2.49
C LEU A 15 9.88 -5.05 2.19
N GLY A 16 10.19 -5.31 0.92
CA GLY A 16 11.44 -5.96 0.52
C GLY A 16 11.43 -7.47 0.78
N PRO A 17 12.60 -8.13 0.79
CA PRO A 17 12.71 -9.54 1.11
C PRO A 17 12.29 -9.83 2.57
N TYR A 18 11.85 -11.06 2.87
CA TYR A 18 11.49 -11.43 4.25
C TYR A 18 12.68 -11.34 5.24
N GLY A 19 13.91 -11.33 4.72
CA GLY A 19 15.16 -11.07 5.44
C GLY A 19 16.32 -11.03 4.44
N ASN A 20 17.51 -10.60 4.87
CA ASN A 20 18.62 -10.31 3.93
C ASN A 20 19.03 -11.49 3.03
N ASP A 21 18.85 -12.73 3.50
CA ASP A 21 19.22 -13.96 2.77
C ASP A 21 18.03 -14.71 2.15
N ASN A 22 16.81 -14.15 2.23
CA ASN A 22 15.61 -14.78 1.70
C ASN A 22 15.24 -14.16 0.34
N SER A 23 15.06 -14.99 -0.68
CA SER A 23 14.66 -14.56 -2.02
C SER A 23 13.17 -14.21 -2.14
N VAL A 24 12.35 -14.54 -1.14
CA VAL A 24 10.92 -14.25 -1.14
C VAL A 24 10.70 -12.79 -0.80
N ASN A 25 10.22 -12.03 -1.78
CA ASN A 25 9.75 -10.67 -1.59
C ASN A 25 8.47 -10.70 -0.76
N THR A 26 8.22 -9.62 -0.04
CA THR A 26 7.04 -9.51 0.80
C THR A 26 6.36 -8.17 0.64
N GLU A 27 5.05 -8.20 0.89
CA GLU A 27 4.16 -7.06 0.76
C GLU A 27 3.32 -6.95 2.03
N LEU A 28 3.06 -5.73 2.45
CA LEU A 28 2.04 -5.41 3.43
C LEU A 28 0.76 -5.07 2.69
N HIS A 29 -0.34 -5.72 3.03
CA HIS A 29 -1.67 -5.34 2.56
C HIS A 29 -2.55 -5.00 3.76
N VAL A 30 -3.22 -3.85 3.71
CA VAL A 30 -4.07 -3.37 4.79
C VAL A 30 -5.40 -2.93 4.24
N ARG A 31 -6.48 -3.50 4.78
CA ARG A 31 -7.86 -3.03 4.59
C ARG A 31 -8.35 -2.42 5.90
N TYR A 32 -9.04 -1.30 5.86
CA TYR A 32 -9.57 -0.66 7.06
C TYR A 32 -10.90 0.06 6.78
N GLY A 33 -11.76 0.09 7.79
CA GLY A 33 -13.08 0.68 7.80
C GLY A 33 -13.17 1.77 8.88
N VAL A 34 -13.44 2.99 8.44
CA VAL A 34 -13.45 4.20 9.26
C VAL A 34 -14.88 4.61 9.59
N ARG A 35 -15.11 5.04 10.83
CA ARG A 35 -16.35 5.73 11.24
C ARG A 35 -16.01 6.75 12.31
N GLY A 36 -16.37 8.01 12.10
CA GLY A 36 -16.06 9.08 13.07
C GLY A 36 -14.58 9.20 13.40
N GLY A 37 -13.69 9.04 12.40
CA GLY A 37 -12.24 9.14 12.53
C GLY A 37 -11.54 7.92 13.14
N LYS A 38 -12.28 6.90 13.58
CA LYS A 38 -11.75 5.68 14.21
C LYS A 38 -11.88 4.46 13.30
N TYR A 39 -10.94 3.54 13.44
CA TYR A 39 -10.89 2.28 12.69
C TYR A 39 -11.64 1.21 13.50
N TYR A 40 -12.70 0.66 12.91
CA TYR A 40 -13.59 -0.31 13.58
C TYR A 40 -13.57 -1.70 12.95
N ASP A 41 -13.04 -1.81 11.74
CA ASP A 41 -12.86 -3.04 11.00
C ASP A 41 -11.54 -2.88 10.28
N TRP A 42 -10.59 -3.79 10.49
CA TRP A 42 -9.33 -3.74 9.79
C TRP A 42 -8.73 -5.14 9.68
N THR A 43 -7.93 -5.30 8.64
CA THR A 43 -7.14 -6.48 8.34
C THR A 43 -5.74 -6.02 7.97
N ILE A 44 -4.72 -6.58 8.61
CA ILE A 44 -3.30 -6.36 8.31
C ILE A 44 -2.74 -7.71 7.87
N GLU A 45 -2.29 -7.80 6.62
CA GLU A 45 -1.76 -9.01 6.00
C GLU A 45 -0.31 -8.82 5.61
N LEU A 46 0.52 -9.75 6.05
CA LEU A 46 1.85 -9.95 5.50
C LEU A 46 1.76 -10.99 4.39
N VAL A 47 2.11 -10.59 3.18
CA VAL A 47 1.96 -11.38 1.97
C VAL A 47 3.34 -11.73 1.43
N ALA A 48 3.59 -13.02 1.20
CA ALA A 48 4.72 -13.46 0.39
C ALA A 48 4.39 -13.26 -1.08
N ARG A 49 5.37 -12.79 -1.85
CA ARG A 49 5.33 -12.65 -3.30
C ARG A 49 6.49 -13.42 -3.91
N GLU A 50 6.17 -14.51 -4.58
CA GLU A 50 7.11 -15.35 -5.32
C GLU A 50 7.09 -14.98 -6.81
N GLY A 51 8.28 -14.72 -7.34
CA GLY A 51 8.46 -14.17 -8.68
C GLY A 51 8.81 -12.68 -8.67
N ASP A 52 9.51 -12.26 -9.71
CA ASP A 52 9.92 -10.87 -9.93
C ASP A 52 9.22 -10.28 -11.16
N VAL A 53 9.37 -8.96 -11.30
CA VAL A 53 8.79 -8.22 -12.43
C VAL A 53 9.37 -8.67 -13.76
N ASP A 54 10.63 -9.12 -13.80
CA ASP A 54 11.29 -9.53 -15.04
C ASP A 54 10.72 -10.85 -15.55
N SER A 55 10.40 -11.78 -14.64
CA SER A 55 9.67 -13.01 -14.95
C SER A 55 8.27 -12.68 -15.47
N PHE A 56 7.54 -11.79 -14.78
CA PHE A 56 6.23 -11.32 -15.23
C PHE A 56 6.27 -10.69 -16.63
N ARG A 57 7.27 -9.84 -16.92
CA ARG A 57 7.47 -9.24 -18.23
C ARG A 57 7.77 -10.28 -19.31
N ALA A 58 8.53 -11.32 -18.97
CA ALA A 58 8.94 -12.35 -19.92
C ALA A 58 7.81 -13.35 -20.23
N THR A 59 7.00 -13.71 -19.24
CA THR A 59 6.01 -14.80 -19.36
C THR A 59 4.56 -14.31 -19.41
N GLY A 60 4.29 -13.10 -18.91
CA GLY A 60 2.94 -12.60 -18.65
C GLY A 60 2.25 -13.26 -17.45
N GLU A 61 2.93 -14.17 -16.74
CA GLU A 61 2.36 -14.85 -15.58
C GLU A 61 2.54 -13.99 -14.31
N PRO A 62 1.45 -13.68 -13.60
CA PRO A 62 1.55 -12.85 -12.41
C PRO A 62 2.32 -13.56 -11.29
N PRO A 63 3.06 -12.82 -10.45
CA PRO A 63 3.71 -13.36 -9.26
C PRO A 63 2.71 -14.09 -8.35
N VAL A 64 3.14 -15.22 -7.80
CA VAL A 64 2.34 -16.00 -6.87
C VAL A 64 2.35 -15.28 -5.53
N ARG A 65 1.16 -15.09 -4.95
CA ARG A 65 0.99 -14.45 -3.65
C ARG A 65 0.29 -15.35 -2.66
N TYR A 66 0.73 -15.27 -1.41
CA TYR A 66 0.01 -15.87 -0.31
C TYR A 66 0.21 -15.12 1.00
N VAL A 67 -0.85 -15.08 1.81
CA VAL A 67 -0.79 -14.53 3.16
C VAL A 67 0.04 -15.46 4.05
N MET A 68 1.11 -14.93 4.64
CA MET A 68 1.97 -15.61 5.59
C MET A 68 1.44 -15.48 7.02
N ASP A 69 1.01 -14.27 7.36
CA ASP A 69 0.56 -13.88 8.69
C ASP A 69 -0.49 -12.77 8.54
N SER A 70 -1.55 -12.80 9.34
CA SER A 70 -2.53 -11.72 9.35
C SER A 70 -3.13 -11.47 10.72
N PHE A 71 -3.49 -10.21 10.96
CA PHE A 71 -4.31 -9.78 12.08
C PHE A 71 -5.60 -9.17 11.55
N SER A 72 -6.75 -9.63 12.03
CA SER A 72 -8.04 -9.11 11.58
C SER A 72 -9.03 -8.93 12.73
N VAL A 73 -9.86 -7.91 12.60
CA VAL A 73 -11.05 -7.73 13.44
C VAL A 73 -12.15 -8.66 12.93
N GLU A 74 -12.67 -9.50 13.82
CA GLU A 74 -13.76 -10.43 13.56
C GLU A 74 -14.89 -10.25 14.57
N PRO A 75 -16.09 -10.82 14.31
CA PRO A 75 -17.18 -10.77 15.27
C PRO A 75 -16.75 -11.31 16.66
N GLY A 76 -16.59 -10.40 17.61
CA GLY A 76 -16.25 -10.71 18.99
C GLY A 76 -14.76 -10.93 19.28
N ALA A 77 -13.85 -10.75 18.33
CA ALA A 77 -12.42 -10.96 18.56
C ALA A 77 -11.50 -10.22 17.60
N VAL A 78 -10.26 -10.00 18.01
CA VAL A 78 -9.12 -9.84 17.10
C VAL A 78 -8.44 -11.19 16.98
N VAL A 79 -8.30 -11.65 15.74
CA VAL A 79 -7.77 -12.96 15.38
C VAL A 79 -6.44 -12.80 14.68
N ASN A 80 -5.51 -13.71 14.98
CA ASN A 80 -4.27 -13.87 14.24
C ASN A 80 -4.30 -15.19 13.48
N ARG A 81 -3.88 -15.16 12.22
CA ARG A 81 -3.78 -16.33 11.35
C ARG A 81 -2.38 -16.44 10.80
N VAL A 82 -1.74 -17.58 11.04
CA VAL A 82 -0.39 -17.86 10.56
C VAL A 82 -0.45 -19.05 9.62
N ARG A 83 0.11 -18.90 8.42
CA ARG A 83 0.21 -20.00 7.47
C ARG A 83 1.24 -21.01 7.97
N THR A 84 0.86 -22.29 7.99
CA THR A 84 1.67 -23.40 8.49
C THR A 84 2.11 -24.39 7.40
N GLY A 85 1.59 -24.26 6.17
CA GLY A 85 1.87 -25.18 5.08
C GLY A 85 1.58 -24.62 3.68
N PRO A 86 1.76 -25.42 2.61
CA PRO A 86 1.60 -25.00 1.22
C PRO A 86 0.13 -24.95 0.76
N GLY A 87 -0.78 -25.61 1.47
CA GLY A 87 -2.21 -25.62 1.16
C GLY A 87 -2.92 -24.32 1.57
N PRO A 88 -4.05 -23.98 0.94
CA PRO A 88 -4.83 -22.78 1.29
C PRO A 88 -5.45 -22.87 2.70
N ASP A 89 -5.70 -24.08 3.20
CA ASP A 89 -6.30 -24.33 4.52
C ASP A 89 -5.25 -24.59 5.61
N ASP A 90 -3.95 -24.58 5.26
CA ASP A 90 -2.85 -24.82 6.20
C ASP A 90 -2.58 -23.55 7.01
N VAL A 91 -3.50 -23.23 7.92
CA VAL A 91 -3.49 -21.99 8.71
C VAL A 91 -3.78 -22.31 10.18
N GLU A 92 -2.89 -21.86 11.06
CA GLU A 92 -3.16 -21.83 12.50
C GLU A 92 -3.88 -20.53 12.85
N THR A 93 -5.00 -20.64 13.58
CA THR A 93 -5.81 -19.49 14.00
C THR A 93 -5.77 -19.35 15.51
N SER A 94 -5.43 -18.16 16.00
CA SER A 94 -5.42 -17.84 17.43
C SER A 94 -6.23 -16.57 17.72
N VAL A 95 -6.92 -16.55 18.87
CA VAL A 95 -7.58 -15.33 19.34
C VAL A 95 -6.58 -14.51 20.14
N VAL A 96 -6.19 -13.37 19.60
CA VAL A 96 -5.25 -12.44 20.25
C VAL A 96 -5.97 -11.61 21.32
N ARG A 97 -7.25 -11.31 21.08
CA ARG A 97 -8.07 -10.51 21.99
C ARG A 97 -9.55 -10.81 21.79
N GLN A 98 -10.28 -11.00 22.89
CA GLN A 98 -11.75 -11.01 22.90
C GLN A 98 -12.27 -9.57 22.86
N LEU A 99 -13.34 -9.33 22.10
CA LEU A 99 -14.00 -8.04 21.94
C LEU A 99 -15.45 -8.10 22.43
N TYR A 100 -15.86 -7.06 23.12
CA TYR A 100 -17.19 -6.88 23.67
C TYR A 100 -17.84 -5.60 23.12
N ALA A 101 -19.15 -5.48 23.32
CA ALA A 101 -19.86 -4.25 23.01
C ALA A 101 -19.27 -3.08 23.82
N GLY A 102 -18.83 -2.03 23.12
CA GLY A 102 -18.16 -0.88 23.73
C GLY A 102 -16.65 -0.82 23.48
N ASP A 103 -16.03 -1.89 22.99
CA ASP A 103 -14.58 -1.99 22.77
C ASP A 103 -14.06 -1.22 21.54
N GLY A 104 -14.80 -0.21 21.07
CA GLY A 104 -14.44 0.56 19.89
C GLY A 104 -13.04 1.18 19.95
N ASP A 105 -12.68 1.73 21.10
CA ASP A 105 -11.36 2.36 21.30
C ASP A 105 -10.23 1.31 21.37
N LEU A 106 -10.55 0.09 21.83
CA LEU A 106 -9.61 -1.03 21.83
C LEU A 106 -9.39 -1.56 20.41
N VAL A 107 -10.42 -1.56 19.56
CA VAL A 107 -10.28 -1.93 18.15
C VAL A 107 -9.44 -0.88 17.40
N ASP A 108 -9.73 0.41 17.60
CA ASP A 108 -9.00 1.51 16.96
C ASP A 108 -7.52 1.51 17.37
N SER A 109 -7.21 1.45 18.66
CA SER A 109 -5.81 1.39 19.14
C SER A 109 -5.12 0.06 18.84
N GLY A 110 -5.89 -1.01 18.64
CA GLY A 110 -5.38 -2.31 18.21
C GLY A 110 -4.66 -2.22 16.86
N TYR A 111 -5.21 -1.45 15.91
CA TYR A 111 -4.54 -1.23 14.62
C TYR A 111 -3.12 -0.67 14.81
N ASP A 112 -3.00 0.42 15.57
CA ASP A 112 -1.72 1.09 15.81
C ASP A 112 -0.73 0.17 16.54
N TYR A 113 -1.23 -0.65 17.48
CA TYR A 113 -0.42 -1.63 18.20
C TYR A 113 0.18 -2.67 17.25
N PHE A 114 -0.65 -3.35 16.45
CA PHE A 114 -0.18 -4.41 15.55
C PHE A 114 0.70 -3.86 14.42
N MET A 115 0.37 -2.69 13.88
CA MET A 115 1.22 -2.04 12.89
C MET A 115 2.61 -1.72 13.43
N LYS A 116 2.70 -1.19 14.66
CA LYS A 116 3.98 -0.92 15.30
C LYS A 116 4.77 -2.19 15.60
N GLN A 117 4.10 -3.25 16.06
CA GLN A 117 4.76 -4.55 16.28
C GLN A 117 5.34 -5.09 14.98
N LEU A 118 4.56 -5.08 13.90
CA LEU A 118 5.01 -5.53 12.59
C LEU A 118 6.21 -4.72 12.09
N ALA A 119 6.15 -3.39 12.18
CA ALA A 119 7.27 -2.52 11.79
C ALA A 119 8.55 -2.82 12.58
N ASN A 120 8.45 -2.94 13.90
CA ASN A 120 9.60 -3.27 14.76
C ASN A 120 10.19 -4.64 14.43
N GLN A 121 9.34 -5.65 14.20
CA GLN A 121 9.80 -6.98 13.83
C GLN A 121 10.45 -6.96 12.44
N TRP A 122 9.92 -6.18 11.50
CA TRP A 122 10.48 -6.04 10.16
C TRP A 122 11.86 -5.41 10.18
N ASP A 123 12.01 -4.32 10.93
CA ASP A 123 13.29 -3.63 11.12
C ASP A 123 14.32 -4.56 11.78
N ALA A 124 13.90 -5.39 12.75
CA ALA A 124 14.77 -6.36 13.40
C ALA A 124 15.25 -7.51 12.49
N ARG A 125 14.54 -7.79 11.38
CA ARG A 125 14.93 -8.83 10.41
C ARG A 125 16.02 -8.37 9.43
N HIS A 126 16.27 -7.06 9.33
CA HIS A 126 17.14 -6.47 8.32
C HIS A 126 18.36 -5.81 8.95
N VAL A 127 19.55 -6.02 8.34
CA VAL A 127 20.78 -5.33 8.79
C VAL A 127 20.73 -3.87 8.38
N THR A 128 20.25 -3.62 7.16
CA THR A 128 19.95 -2.30 6.64
C THR A 128 18.47 -2.25 6.32
N ARG A 129 17.78 -1.25 6.85
CA ARG A 129 16.35 -1.06 6.61
C ARG A 129 16.08 -0.87 5.11
N ASP A 130 15.19 -1.68 4.55
CA ASP A 130 14.80 -1.54 3.14
C ASP A 130 14.02 -0.22 2.94
N PRO A 131 14.36 0.61 1.94
CA PRO A 131 13.65 1.87 1.69
C PRO A 131 12.15 1.69 1.42
N ARG A 132 11.72 0.54 0.89
CA ARG A 132 10.30 0.19 0.66
C ARG A 132 9.58 -0.02 1.97
N THR A 133 10.24 -0.64 2.96
CA THR A 133 9.74 -0.73 4.34
C THR A 133 9.46 0.66 4.92
N VAL A 134 10.37 1.61 4.71
CA VAL A 134 10.21 3.00 5.17
C VAL A 134 9.03 3.68 4.49
N ALA A 135 8.91 3.55 3.15
CA ALA A 135 7.82 4.12 2.38
C ALA A 135 6.46 3.56 2.84
N THR A 136 6.35 2.23 2.95
CA THR A 136 5.11 1.53 3.31
C THR A 136 4.61 1.89 4.71
N PHE A 137 5.47 1.80 5.74
CA PHE A 137 5.06 2.15 7.11
C PHE A 137 4.90 3.67 7.30
N GLY A 138 5.69 4.48 6.59
CA GLY A 138 5.52 5.94 6.58
C GLY A 138 4.15 6.33 6.05
N PHE A 139 3.72 5.73 4.93
CA PHE A 139 2.39 5.95 4.37
C PHE A 139 1.32 5.51 5.35
N ALA A 140 1.44 4.32 5.95
CA ALA A 140 0.48 3.83 6.94
C ALA A 140 0.31 4.82 8.11
N GLN A 141 1.39 5.43 8.59
CA GLN A 141 1.36 6.42 9.67
C GLN A 141 0.66 7.73 9.26
N HIS A 142 0.89 8.22 8.04
CA HIS A 142 0.19 9.41 7.52
C HIS A 142 -1.28 9.11 7.26
N ASN A 143 -1.57 8.01 6.56
CA ASN A 143 -2.90 7.53 6.26
C ASN A 143 -3.74 7.25 7.52
N ARG A 144 -3.11 6.96 8.67
CA ARG A 144 -3.82 6.83 9.95
C ARG A 144 -4.44 8.15 10.47
N LYS A 145 -3.94 9.31 10.03
CA LYS A 145 -4.47 10.62 10.45
C LYS A 145 -5.74 10.99 9.69
N ALA A 146 -6.78 11.40 10.40
CA ALA A 146 -8.03 11.87 9.77
C ALA A 146 -7.81 13.11 8.89
N GLU A 147 -6.95 14.03 9.31
CA GLU A 147 -6.59 15.21 8.51
C GLU A 147 -6.02 14.84 7.13
N PHE A 148 -5.13 13.86 7.08
CA PHE A 148 -4.58 13.35 5.82
C PHE A 148 -5.68 12.77 4.92
N ARG A 149 -6.52 11.86 5.46
CA ARG A 149 -7.53 11.14 4.68
C ARG A 149 -8.75 11.96 4.32
N ASP A 150 -9.17 12.87 5.18
CA ASP A 150 -10.50 13.49 5.09
C ASP A 150 -10.40 14.96 4.63
N VAL A 151 -9.21 15.58 4.72
CA VAL A 151 -8.98 17.00 4.41
C VAL A 151 -7.92 17.19 3.34
N GLU A 152 -6.70 16.72 3.56
CA GLU A 152 -5.56 17.00 2.67
C GLU A 152 -5.63 16.20 1.37
N TYR A 153 -5.87 14.89 1.48
CA TYR A 153 -5.80 13.95 0.36
C TYR A 153 -7.01 12.98 0.31
N PRO A 154 -8.26 13.48 0.29
CA PRO A 154 -9.47 12.63 0.27
C PRO A 154 -9.61 11.73 -0.96
N TRP A 155 -8.88 12.03 -2.02
CA TRP A 155 -8.83 11.25 -3.25
C TRP A 155 -7.79 10.13 -3.21
N VAL A 156 -6.86 10.10 -2.24
CA VAL A 156 -5.85 9.05 -2.09
C VAL A 156 -6.50 7.83 -1.47
N ARG A 157 -6.87 6.88 -2.33
CA ARG A 157 -7.59 5.65 -2.00
C ARG A 157 -7.06 4.48 -2.80
N ASN A 158 -7.23 3.27 -2.27
CA ASN A 158 -6.81 2.02 -2.91
C ASN A 158 -5.35 2.17 -3.38
N THR A 159 -4.45 2.35 -2.42
CA THR A 159 -3.13 2.94 -2.67
C THR A 159 -2.04 1.88 -2.73
N VAL A 160 -1.24 1.84 -3.79
CA VAL A 160 0.05 1.13 -3.77
C VAL A 160 1.16 2.08 -3.34
N THR A 161 1.97 1.68 -2.37
CA THR A 161 3.15 2.43 -1.92
C THR A 161 4.41 1.87 -2.59
N CYS A 162 5.32 2.75 -2.97
CA CYS A 162 6.57 2.41 -3.65
C CYS A 162 7.66 3.46 -3.40
N ILE A 163 8.87 3.20 -3.88
CA ILE A 163 9.97 4.17 -3.92
C ILE A 163 10.22 4.65 -5.35
N ASP A 164 10.91 5.78 -5.50
CA ASP A 164 11.31 6.36 -6.78
C ASP A 164 12.09 5.40 -7.71
N ASP A 165 12.90 4.49 -7.17
CA ASP A 165 13.64 3.47 -7.94
C ASP A 165 12.76 2.31 -8.43
N ASP A 166 11.54 2.15 -7.93
CA ASP A 166 10.71 1.00 -8.31
C ASP A 166 10.32 1.07 -9.80
N PRO A 167 10.38 -0.05 -10.54
CA PRO A 167 9.92 -0.09 -11.92
C PRO A 167 8.42 0.22 -12.02
N ALA A 168 8.04 1.07 -12.97
CA ALA A 168 6.64 1.43 -13.20
C ALA A 168 5.76 0.21 -13.50
N ASP A 169 6.27 -0.77 -14.26
CA ASP A 169 5.53 -2.00 -14.56
C ASP A 169 5.23 -2.82 -13.30
N ASP A 170 6.20 -2.91 -12.37
CA ASP A 170 6.02 -3.64 -11.11
C ASP A 170 4.93 -2.99 -10.26
N VAL A 171 4.91 -1.65 -10.22
CA VAL A 171 4.00 -0.91 -9.36
C VAL A 171 2.62 -0.75 -9.98
N VAL A 172 2.55 -0.27 -11.22
CA VAL A 172 1.30 0.13 -11.88
C VAL A 172 0.66 -1.03 -12.64
N VAL A 173 1.44 -1.77 -13.43
CA VAL A 173 0.89 -2.83 -14.29
C VAL A 173 0.65 -4.10 -13.50
N GLU A 174 1.53 -4.44 -12.56
CA GLU A 174 1.44 -5.66 -11.76
C GLU A 174 0.73 -5.41 -10.43
N ARG A 175 1.38 -4.75 -9.47
CA ARG A 175 0.90 -4.65 -8.08
C ARG A 175 -0.42 -3.89 -7.96
N LEU A 176 -0.56 -2.73 -8.59
CA LEU A 176 -1.80 -1.96 -8.55
C LEU A 176 -2.96 -2.73 -9.17
N LYS A 177 -2.78 -3.37 -10.34
CA LYS A 177 -3.85 -4.16 -10.96
C LYS A 177 -4.18 -5.42 -10.16
N HIS A 178 -3.21 -5.99 -9.44
CA HIS A 178 -3.43 -7.13 -8.56
C HIS A 178 -4.36 -6.77 -7.39
N TYR A 179 -4.03 -5.72 -6.64
CA TYR A 179 -4.78 -5.32 -5.45
C TYR A 179 -6.03 -4.51 -5.80
N PHE A 180 -5.94 -3.61 -6.77
CA PHE A 180 -6.96 -2.60 -7.09
C PHE A 180 -7.30 -2.64 -8.59
N PRO A 181 -7.94 -3.71 -9.08
CA PRO A 181 -8.21 -3.90 -10.52
C PRO A 181 -9.10 -2.81 -11.13
N ASP A 182 -9.89 -2.12 -10.30
CA ASP A 182 -10.75 -1.02 -10.71
C ASP A 182 -10.05 0.36 -10.68
N GLY A 183 -8.73 0.38 -10.48
CA GLY A 183 -7.95 1.60 -10.34
C GLY A 183 -7.82 2.06 -8.89
N GLY A 184 -6.94 3.03 -8.69
CA GLY A 184 -6.54 3.49 -7.36
C GLY A 184 -5.50 4.58 -7.43
N THR A 185 -4.65 4.64 -6.42
CA THR A 185 -3.58 5.62 -6.34
C THR A 185 -2.23 4.96 -6.09
N VAL A 186 -1.16 5.68 -6.39
CA VAL A 186 0.20 5.26 -6.08
C VAL A 186 0.86 6.34 -5.23
N ALA A 187 1.38 5.96 -4.07
CA ALA A 187 2.17 6.82 -3.20
C ALA A 187 3.65 6.51 -3.40
N VAL A 188 4.35 7.41 -4.09
CA VAL A 188 5.78 7.29 -4.42
C VAL A 188 6.59 8.06 -3.39
N HIS A 189 7.46 7.37 -2.65
CA HIS A 189 8.44 8.02 -1.78
C HIS A 189 9.66 8.45 -2.60
N ILE A 190 9.80 9.76 -2.83
CA ILE A 190 10.96 10.39 -3.48
C ILE A 190 12.03 10.57 -2.41
N ARG A 191 13.03 9.68 -2.42
CA ARG A 191 13.98 9.54 -1.30
C ARG A 191 14.88 10.76 -1.17
N ASP A 192 15.39 11.27 -2.28
CA ASP A 192 16.28 12.44 -2.30
C ASP A 192 15.59 13.72 -1.79
N ALA A 193 14.28 13.82 -2.02
CA ALA A 193 13.47 14.95 -1.56
C ALA A 193 12.78 14.70 -0.20
N GLY A 194 12.91 13.49 0.37
CA GLY A 194 12.29 13.10 1.64
C GLY A 194 10.76 13.27 1.68
N ARG A 195 10.08 13.17 0.53
CA ARG A 195 8.64 13.47 0.40
C ARG A 195 7.89 12.39 -0.38
N MET A 196 6.60 12.25 -0.09
CA MET A 196 5.70 11.41 -0.89
C MET A 196 4.99 12.23 -1.96
N LYS A 197 4.86 11.64 -3.14
CA LYS A 197 4.09 12.14 -4.28
C LYS A 197 2.98 11.14 -4.59
N PHE A 198 1.81 11.62 -5.00
CA PHE A 198 0.62 10.79 -5.18
C PHE A 198 0.17 10.81 -6.62
N LEU A 199 0.05 9.63 -7.24
CA LEU A 199 -0.40 9.49 -8.62
C LEU A 199 -1.79 8.83 -8.63
N LYS A 200 -2.69 9.30 -9.50
CA LYS A 200 -4.01 8.72 -9.70
C LYS A 200 -3.99 7.82 -10.94
N VAL A 201 -4.51 6.60 -10.81
CA VAL A 201 -4.55 5.61 -11.90
C VAL A 201 -5.99 5.12 -12.06
N GLY A 202 -6.58 5.40 -13.23
CA GLY A 202 -7.99 5.08 -13.51
C GLY A 202 -8.25 3.61 -13.87
N ARG A 203 -9.54 3.23 -13.86
CA ARG A 203 -10.03 1.92 -14.33
C ARG A 203 -9.85 1.79 -15.84
N GLY A 204 -9.04 0.83 -16.28
CA GLY A 204 -9.10 0.29 -17.64
C GLY A 204 -8.93 1.30 -18.76
N ALA A 205 -7.70 1.75 -18.97
CA ALA A 205 -7.20 1.67 -20.33
C ALA A 205 -7.06 0.17 -20.65
N ASP A 206 -7.85 -0.31 -21.61
CA ASP A 206 -7.53 -1.55 -22.31
C ASP A 206 -6.07 -1.52 -22.76
N VAL A 207 -5.50 -2.71 -22.96
CA VAL A 207 -4.08 -3.07 -23.21
C VAL A 207 -3.41 -2.36 -24.40
N GLU A 208 -3.97 -1.25 -24.92
CA GLU A 208 -3.38 -0.40 -25.94
C GLU A 208 -3.24 1.09 -25.59
N GLN A 209 -3.68 1.61 -24.42
CA GLN A 209 -3.61 3.06 -24.20
C GLN A 209 -3.63 3.54 -22.74
N ASP A 210 -2.56 3.27 -21.97
CA ASP A 210 -2.40 3.73 -20.57
C ASP A 210 -2.68 5.24 -20.41
N SER A 211 -3.84 5.61 -19.87
CA SER A 211 -4.26 7.00 -19.70
C SER A 211 -4.21 7.40 -18.22
N PHE A 212 -3.31 8.33 -17.89
CA PHE A 212 -3.25 9.01 -16.60
C PHE A 212 -4.01 10.33 -16.70
N VAL A 213 -4.87 10.64 -15.73
CA VAL A 213 -5.60 11.92 -15.69
C VAL A 213 -5.10 12.73 -14.49
N SER A 214 -4.45 13.85 -14.78
CA SER A 214 -4.16 14.92 -13.80
C SER A 214 -5.40 15.81 -13.69
N ASP A 215 -5.92 16.01 -12.48
CA ASP A 215 -7.01 16.98 -12.25
C ASP A 215 -6.42 18.40 -12.21
N GLY A 216 -6.33 19.02 -13.39
CA GLY A 216 -6.01 20.43 -13.62
C GLY A 216 -5.91 20.76 -15.12
N GLU A 217 -6.97 21.31 -15.73
CA GLU A 217 -7.03 21.65 -17.17
C GLU A 217 -6.02 22.73 -17.62
N PRO A 218 -5.80 22.95 -18.93
CA PRO A 218 -5.50 22.01 -20.01
C PRO A 218 -4.20 22.44 -20.74
N GLY A 219 -3.28 21.51 -20.93
CA GLY A 219 -2.00 21.80 -21.58
C GLY A 219 -1.31 20.56 -22.10
N ASP A 220 -2.00 19.83 -22.98
CA ASP A 220 -1.46 18.96 -24.03
C ASP A 220 -0.11 18.27 -23.75
N GLU A 221 -0.10 17.29 -22.85
CA GLU A 221 0.92 16.24 -22.86
C GLU A 221 0.22 14.87 -22.80
N GLY A 222 0.39 14.10 -23.86
CA GLY A 222 -0.20 12.77 -24.01
C GLY A 222 0.28 11.77 -22.95
N PRO A 223 -0.34 10.58 -22.91
CA PRO A 223 -0.12 9.59 -21.84
C PRO A 223 1.35 9.18 -21.66
N LEU A 224 1.83 9.24 -20.42
CA LEU A 224 3.12 8.68 -20.03
C LEU A 224 3.03 7.15 -20.03
N GLN A 225 3.64 6.50 -21.01
CA GLN A 225 3.70 5.04 -21.07
C GLN A 225 4.77 4.51 -20.12
N ALA A 226 4.42 3.49 -19.33
CA ALA A 226 5.41 2.66 -18.66
C ALA A 226 6.13 1.82 -19.73
N THR A 227 7.15 2.42 -20.35
CA THR A 227 8.11 1.65 -21.11
C THR A 227 8.97 0.89 -20.11
N GLY A 228 9.42 -0.33 -20.39
CA GLY A 228 10.09 -1.22 -19.41
C GLY A 228 11.35 -0.69 -18.68
N PHE A 229 11.75 0.56 -18.95
CA PHE A 229 12.84 1.31 -18.32
C PHE A 229 12.38 2.52 -17.48
N THR A 230 11.08 2.76 -17.36
CA THR A 230 10.51 3.88 -16.59
C THR A 230 10.46 3.52 -15.11
N SER A 231 11.07 4.33 -14.24
CA SER A 231 10.89 4.22 -12.79
C SER A 231 9.72 5.07 -12.30
N MET A 232 9.20 4.76 -11.11
CA MET A 232 8.16 5.58 -10.48
C MET A 232 8.62 7.01 -10.20
N GLY A 233 9.91 7.23 -9.95
CA GLY A 233 10.51 8.55 -9.85
C GLY A 233 10.39 9.33 -11.16
N MET A 234 10.69 8.71 -12.31
CA MET A 234 10.52 9.35 -13.61
C MET A 234 9.05 9.70 -13.92
N MET A 235 8.11 8.85 -13.51
CA MET A 235 6.67 9.13 -13.65
C MET A 235 6.24 10.29 -12.75
N ALA A 236 6.67 10.29 -11.49
CA ALA A 236 6.40 11.37 -10.56
C ALA A 236 6.98 12.69 -11.08
N ASP A 237 8.26 12.68 -11.49
CA ASP A 237 8.89 13.87 -12.06
C ASP A 237 8.09 14.38 -13.25
N ALA A 238 7.75 13.53 -14.22
CA ALA A 238 6.99 13.93 -15.41
C ALA A 238 5.63 14.56 -15.08
N ILE A 239 4.89 14.02 -14.12
CA ILE A 239 3.57 14.54 -13.71
C ILE A 239 3.71 15.84 -12.91
N TYR A 240 4.75 15.96 -12.10
CA TYR A 240 5.01 17.14 -11.26
C TYR A 240 6.01 18.12 -11.91
N ARG A 241 6.27 18.01 -13.22
CA ARG A 241 7.11 18.95 -13.98
C ARG A 241 6.50 20.35 -13.87
N GLY A 242 7.10 21.19 -13.03
CA GLY A 242 6.65 22.57 -12.77
C GLY A 242 6.57 22.94 -11.28
N ASP A 243 6.59 21.97 -10.37
CA ASP A 243 6.48 22.19 -8.91
C ASP A 243 7.81 22.52 -8.20
N ASP A 244 8.89 22.76 -8.94
CA ASP A 244 10.13 23.34 -8.39
C ASP A 244 9.96 24.82 -7.98
N TRP A 245 8.75 25.38 -8.09
CA TRP A 245 8.39 26.76 -7.74
C TRP A 245 7.23 26.87 -6.72
N ILE A 246 7.22 26.00 -5.70
CA ILE A 246 6.60 26.36 -4.41
C ILE A 246 7.72 26.71 -3.43
N ASP A 247 8.41 27.82 -3.72
CA ASP A 247 8.99 28.65 -2.66
C ASP A 247 7.83 29.42 -1.98
N ASP A 248 7.93 29.59 -0.66
CA ASP A 248 7.12 30.47 0.20
C ASP A 248 5.79 29.98 0.80
N ALA A 249 5.68 28.72 1.24
CA ALA A 249 4.65 28.34 2.23
C ALA A 249 5.15 27.57 3.47
N PHE A 250 6.45 27.25 3.57
CA PHE A 250 7.05 26.63 4.76
C PHE A 250 8.02 27.54 5.53
N LEU A 251 7.97 28.86 5.31
CA LEU A 251 8.74 29.88 6.06
C LEU A 251 7.86 30.94 6.76
N ARG A 252 6.68 30.57 7.26
CA ARG A 252 5.98 31.37 8.28
C ARG A 252 5.39 30.52 9.39
#